data_AF-A0A0N1G3P4-F1
#
_entry.id   AF-A0A0N1G3P4-F1
#
_cell.length_a   1.000
_cell.length_b   1.000
_cell.length_c   1.000
_cell.angle_alpha   90.00
_cell.angle_beta   90.00
_cell.angle_gamma   90.00
#
_symmetry.space_group_name_H-M   'P 1'
#
loop_
_entity.id
_entity.type
_entity.pdbx_description
1 polymer ?
#
loop_
_entity_poly.entity_id
_entity_poly.type
_entity_poly.pdbx_seq_one_letter_code
_entity_poly.pdbx_strand_id
1 'polypeptide(L)'
;MVHFITLPTAHDAHNLVADLTEGHVRELTSLARHLPHTRLYLDLHHQEVWWVLPEGSRWSVETASPAQSLELIRHRAGHAWTADSAACADYHRILRLLLPDGTPTFVAATLTRLPSARHSD
;
A
#
# COMPACT_ATOMS: atom_id res chain seq x y z
N MET A 1 -8.90 -4.86 -9.55
CA MET A 1 -7.53 -5.21 -9.93
C MET A 1 -7.57 -5.80 -11.31
N VAL A 2 -6.62 -5.42 -12.16
CA VAL A 2 -6.40 -6.01 -13.47
C VAL A 2 -5.22 -6.96 -13.34
N HIS A 3 -5.43 -8.24 -13.63
CA HIS A 3 -4.38 -9.25 -13.67
C HIS A 3 -3.62 -9.15 -15.00
N PHE A 4 -2.30 -9.07 -14.93
CA PHE A 4 -1.47 -9.00 -16.13
C PHE A 4 -0.93 -10.38 -16.52
N ILE A 5 -0.18 -11.02 -15.61
CA ILE A 5 0.52 -12.27 -15.91
C ILE A 5 0.95 -13.00 -14.63
N THR A 6 1.15 -14.32 -14.76
CA THR A 6 1.78 -15.17 -13.75
C THR A 6 3.19 -15.58 -14.16
N LEU A 7 4.15 -15.35 -13.28
CA LEU A 7 5.57 -15.61 -13.49
C LEU A 7 6.10 -16.66 -12.52
N PRO A 8 7.18 -17.37 -12.86
CA PRO A 8 7.71 -18.45 -12.03
C PRO A 8 8.25 -17.95 -10.68
N THR A 9 8.87 -16.76 -10.64
CA THR A 9 9.50 -16.24 -9.42
C THR A 9 9.11 -14.80 -9.10
N ALA A 10 9.26 -14.41 -7.84
CA ALA A 10 9.10 -13.02 -7.39
C ALA A 10 10.10 -12.07 -8.07
N HIS A 11 11.27 -12.59 -8.46
CA HIS A 11 12.29 -11.81 -9.14
C HIS A 11 11.87 -11.50 -10.59
N ASP A 12 11.33 -12.50 -11.30
CA ASP A 12 10.77 -12.29 -12.64
C ASP A 12 9.62 -11.28 -12.60
N ALA A 13 8.75 -11.39 -11.59
CA ALA A 13 7.65 -10.44 -11.39
C ALA A 13 8.13 -9.02 -11.09
N HIS A 14 9.20 -8.88 -10.31
CA HIS A 14 9.84 -7.57 -10.10
C HIS A 14 10.42 -7.00 -11.39
N ASN A 15 11.17 -7.79 -12.15
CA ASN A 15 11.78 -7.36 -13.41
C ASN A 15 10.70 -6.94 -14.42
N LEU A 16 9.60 -7.69 -14.52
CA LEU A 16 8.48 -7.28 -15.36
C LEU A 16 7.88 -5.94 -14.93
N VAL A 17 7.64 -5.73 -13.63
CA VAL A 17 7.14 -4.43 -13.16
C VAL A 17 8.13 -3.31 -13.48
N ALA A 18 9.43 -3.54 -13.31
CA ALA A 18 10.46 -2.56 -13.69
C ALA A 18 10.41 -2.26 -15.20
N ASP A 19 10.26 -3.27 -16.06
CA ASP A 19 10.17 -3.09 -17.51
C ASP A 19 8.88 -2.34 -17.92
N LEU A 20 7.73 -2.71 -17.36
CA LEU A 20 6.43 -2.08 -17.64
C LEU A 20 6.36 -0.61 -17.21
N THR A 21 7.15 -0.24 -16.20
CA THR A 21 7.20 1.12 -15.65
C THR A 21 8.42 1.90 -16.15
N GLU A 22 9.15 1.36 -17.13
CA GLU A 22 10.38 1.97 -17.68
C GLU A 22 11.43 2.28 -16.60
N GLY A 23 11.44 1.49 -15.52
CA GLY A 23 12.31 1.67 -14.35
C GLY A 23 11.87 2.78 -13.39
N HIS A 24 10.76 3.48 -13.65
CA HIS A 24 10.23 4.57 -12.82
C HIS A 24 9.37 4.09 -11.65
N VAL A 25 9.80 2.99 -11.03
CA VAL A 25 9.08 2.34 -9.94
C VAL A 25 9.80 2.46 -8.61
N ARG A 26 9.02 2.61 -7.54
CA ARG A 26 9.52 2.53 -6.17
C ARG A 26 8.85 1.38 -5.44
N GLU A 27 9.65 0.49 -4.88
CA GLU A 27 9.15 -0.52 -3.95
C GLU A 27 8.74 0.13 -2.61
N LEU A 28 7.56 -0.22 -2.12
CA LEU A 28 6.98 0.26 -0.86
C LEU A 28 7.21 -0.76 0.26
N THR A 29 8.47 -1.12 0.50
CA THR A 29 8.86 -2.24 1.37
C THR A 29 8.37 -2.10 2.82
N SER A 30 8.21 -0.88 3.33
CA SER A 30 7.72 -0.69 4.72
C SER A 30 6.25 -1.02 4.84
N LEU A 31 5.44 -0.60 3.87
CA LEU A 31 4.03 -0.94 3.82
C LEU A 31 3.80 -2.42 3.45
N ALA A 32 4.57 -2.93 2.47
CA ALA A 32 4.47 -4.30 2.00
C ALA A 32 4.73 -5.34 3.12
N ARG A 33 5.57 -5.01 4.11
CA ARG A 33 5.81 -5.89 5.28
C ARG A 33 4.56 -6.19 6.10
N HIS A 34 3.55 -5.33 6.05
CA HIS A 34 2.26 -5.54 6.73
C HIS A 34 1.25 -6.28 5.85
N LEU A 35 1.59 -6.57 4.60
CA LEU A 35 0.76 -7.34 3.67
C LEU A 35 1.33 -8.75 3.52
N PRO A 36 0.53 -9.81 3.78
CA PRO A 36 1.01 -11.18 3.70
C PRO A 36 1.63 -11.49 2.33
N HIS A 37 2.93 -11.80 2.33
CA HIS A 37 3.71 -12.25 1.16
C HIS A 37 3.57 -11.37 -0.09
N THR A 38 3.18 -10.10 0.06
CA THR A 38 2.90 -9.20 -1.04
C THR A 38 4.07 -8.26 -1.24
N ARG A 39 4.44 -7.96 -2.49
CA ARG A 39 5.28 -6.79 -2.80
C ARG A 39 4.43 -5.72 -3.43
N LEU A 40 4.69 -4.48 -3.05
CA LEU A 40 4.01 -3.30 -3.53
C LEU A 40 4.99 -2.38 -4.22
N TYR A 41 4.58 -1.87 -5.36
CA TYR A 41 5.38 -1.00 -6.20
C TYR A 41 4.53 0.20 -6.62
N LEU A 42 5.08 1.39 -6.48
CA LEU A 42 4.46 2.63 -6.93
C LEU A 42 5.11 3.06 -8.24
N ASP A 43 4.34 3.08 -9.30
CA ASP A 43 4.73 3.70 -10.57
C ASP A 43 4.53 5.21 -10.46
N LEU A 44 5.64 5.95 -10.51
CA LEU A 44 5.62 7.41 -10.36
C LEU A 44 5.19 8.13 -11.66
N HIS A 45 5.32 7.47 -12.80
CA HIS A 45 5.02 8.04 -14.11
C HIS A 45 3.55 7.87 -14.46
N HIS A 46 3.03 6.64 -14.35
CA HIS A 46 1.63 6.33 -14.69
C HIS A 46 0.67 6.47 -13.51
N GLN A 47 1.19 6.78 -12.31
CA GLN A 47 0.37 6.96 -11.11
C GLN A 47 -0.46 5.71 -10.79
N GLU A 48 0.19 4.56 -10.83
CA GLU A 48 -0.43 3.26 -10.53
C GLU A 48 0.29 2.54 -9.39
N VAL A 49 -0.42 1.60 -8.75
CA VAL A 49 0.16 0.71 -7.76
C VAL A 49 0.14 -0.71 -8.31
N TRP A 50 1.34 -1.26 -8.46
CA TRP A 50 1.58 -2.62 -8.90
C TRP A 50 1.71 -3.54 -7.69
N TRP A 51 0.98 -4.64 -7.75
CA TRP A 51 0.89 -5.68 -6.73
C TRP A 51 1.54 -6.94 -7.27
N VAL A 52 2.49 -7.48 -6.51
CA VAL A 52 3.11 -8.76 -6.82
C VAL A 52 2.77 -9.73 -5.70
N LEU A 53 1.97 -10.73 -6.03
CA LEU A 53 1.29 -11.63 -5.09
C LEU A 53 1.67 -13.08 -5.39
N PRO A 54 1.84 -13.95 -4.39
CA PRO A 54 2.03 -15.38 -4.63
C PRO A 54 0.70 -16.02 -5.07
N GLU A 55 0.75 -16.84 -6.11
CA GLU A 55 -0.36 -17.66 -6.62
C GLU A 55 0.09 -19.12 -6.72
N GLY A 56 -0.09 -19.87 -5.63
CA GLY A 56 0.43 -21.22 -5.51
C GLY A 56 1.96 -21.25 -5.53
N SER A 57 2.54 -21.89 -6.55
CA SER A 57 3.99 -21.92 -6.78
C SER A 57 4.49 -20.80 -7.69
N ARG A 58 3.61 -19.90 -8.13
CA ARG A 58 3.90 -18.80 -9.07
C ARG A 58 3.69 -17.45 -8.40
N TRP A 59 3.98 -16.38 -9.15
CA TRP A 59 3.83 -14.99 -8.73
C TRP A 59 3.04 -14.20 -9.75
N SER A 60 1.99 -13.52 -9.30
CA SER A 60 1.05 -12.78 -10.13
C SER A 60 1.34 -11.30 -10.04
N VAL A 61 1.37 -10.65 -11.20
CA VAL A 61 1.49 -9.20 -11.32
C VAL A 61 0.12 -8.64 -11.62
N GLU A 62 -0.35 -7.76 -10.76
CA GLU A 62 -1.64 -7.10 -10.87
C GLU A 62 -1.48 -5.59 -10.70
N THR A 63 -2.29 -4.79 -11.38
CA THR A 63 -2.40 -3.35 -11.09
C THR A 63 -3.81 -3.04 -10.61
N ALA A 64 -3.94 -1.98 -9.82
CA ALA A 64 -5.23 -1.42 -9.47
C ALA A 64 -5.14 0.09 -9.56
N SER A 65 -6.29 0.71 -9.84
CA SER A 65 -6.40 2.15 -9.71
C SER A 65 -5.98 2.56 -8.29
N PRO A 66 -5.44 3.77 -8.11
CA PRO A 66 -4.97 4.23 -6.82
C PRO A 66 -5.95 4.12 -5.67
N ALA A 67 -7.20 4.55 -5.89
CA ALA A 67 -8.26 4.49 -4.89
C ALA A 67 -8.53 3.03 -4.47
N GLN A 68 -8.61 2.13 -5.45
CA GLN A 68 -8.78 0.70 -5.19
C GLN A 68 -7.58 0.13 -4.42
N SER A 69 -6.35 0.53 -4.74
CA SER A 69 -5.15 0.09 -4.02
C SER A 69 -5.14 0.57 -2.56
N LEU A 70 -5.53 1.82 -2.29
CA LEU A 70 -5.64 2.34 -0.92
C LEU A 70 -6.69 1.59 -0.10
N GLU A 71 -7.84 1.26 -0.68
CA GLU A 71 -8.87 0.44 -0.03
C GLU A 71 -8.35 -0.98 0.26
N LEU A 72 -7.72 -1.61 -0.73
CA LEU A 72 -7.15 -2.95 -0.58
C LEU A 72 -6.09 -3.01 0.52
N ILE A 73 -5.21 -2.00 0.61
CA ILE A 73 -4.22 -1.89 1.68
C ILE A 73 -4.92 -1.83 3.04
N ARG A 74 -5.94 -0.98 3.20
CA ARG A 74 -6.68 -0.85 4.47
C ARG A 74 -7.35 -2.16 4.88
N HIS A 75 -7.88 -2.91 3.92
CA HIS A 75 -8.53 -4.19 4.19
C HIS A 75 -7.54 -5.32 4.47
N ARG A 76 -6.40 -5.38 3.76
CA ARG A 76 -5.45 -6.51 3.82
C ARG A 76 -4.34 -6.35 4.85
N ALA A 77 -3.86 -5.13 5.11
CA ALA A 77 -2.72 -4.90 6.01
C ALA A 77 -3.10 -4.89 7.50
N GLY A 78 -4.40 -5.01 7.83
CA GLY A 78 -4.91 -4.83 9.18
C GLY A 78 -4.65 -3.41 9.70
N HIS A 79 -4.62 -3.23 11.03
CA HIS A 79 -4.35 -1.92 11.66
C HIS A 79 -2.90 -1.74 12.12
N ALA A 80 -2.06 -2.78 12.08
CA ALA A 80 -0.69 -2.71 12.62
C ALA A 80 0.20 -1.71 11.89
N TRP A 81 0.01 -1.54 10.58
CA TRP A 81 0.79 -0.61 9.77
C TRP A 81 0.59 0.86 10.19
N THR A 82 -0.53 1.23 10.82
CA THR A 82 -0.79 2.63 11.20
C THR A 82 0.10 3.10 12.36
N ALA A 83 0.63 2.17 13.15
CA ALA A 83 1.59 2.45 14.21
C ALA A 83 3.05 2.50 13.70
N ASP A 84 3.31 2.01 12.49
CA ASP A 84 4.63 2.02 11.85
C ASP A 84 4.79 3.31 11.02
N SER A 85 5.64 4.21 11.51
CA SER A 85 5.90 5.50 10.85
C SER A 85 6.38 5.38 9.39
N ALA A 86 7.14 4.32 9.06
CA ALA A 86 7.64 4.12 7.71
C ALA A 86 6.54 3.57 6.78
N ALA A 87 5.71 2.65 7.27
CA ALA A 87 4.55 2.15 6.53
C ALA A 87 3.51 3.27 6.30
N CYS A 88 3.27 4.11 7.30
CA CYS A 88 2.44 5.31 7.17
C CYS A 88 3.00 6.29 6.13
N ALA A 89 4.31 6.52 6.09
CA ALA A 89 4.93 7.39 5.09
C ALA A 89 4.74 6.85 3.66
N ASP A 90 4.87 5.53 3.46
CA ASP A 90 4.61 4.88 2.18
C ASP A 90 3.12 5.00 1.78
N TYR A 91 2.18 4.78 2.71
CA TYR A 91 0.75 4.96 2.48
C TYR A 91 0.41 6.41 2.10
N HIS A 92 0.95 7.39 2.83
CA HIS A 92 0.75 8.80 2.53
C HIS A 92 1.38 9.22 1.20
N ARG A 93 2.46 8.55 0.77
CA ARG A 93 3.04 8.78 -0.56
C ARG A 93 2.07 8.34 -1.66
N ILE A 94 1.48 7.15 -1.53
CA ILE A 94 0.41 6.69 -2.43
C ILE A 94 -0.75 7.70 -2.42
N LEU A 95 -1.20 8.12 -1.24
CA LEU A 95 -2.32 9.07 -1.11
C LEU A 95 -2.01 10.43 -1.77
N ARG A 96 -0.80 10.98 -1.57
CA ARG A 96 -0.41 12.27 -2.14
C ARG A 96 -0.18 12.23 -3.64
N LEU A 97 0.44 11.17 -4.15
CA LEU A 97 0.75 11.07 -5.57
C LEU A 97 -0.52 10.87 -6.41
N LEU A 98 -1.55 10.29 -5.81
CA LEU A 98 -2.68 9.74 -6.55
C LEU A 98 -4.04 10.41 -6.24
N LEU A 99 -4.11 11.27 -5.22
CA LEU A 99 -5.26 12.11 -4.92
C LEU A 99 -4.77 13.56 -4.67
N PRO A 100 -4.39 14.28 -5.73
CA PRO A 100 -3.84 15.64 -5.61
C PRO A 100 -4.82 16.65 -4.97
N ASP A 101 -6.12 16.38 -4.96
CA ASP A 101 -7.15 17.23 -4.33
C ASP A 101 -7.31 17.04 -2.82
N GLY A 102 -6.26 16.56 -2.14
CA GLY A 102 -5.97 16.96 -0.76
C GLY A 102 -7.06 16.72 0.28
N THR A 103 -7.96 15.75 0.10
CA THR A 103 -8.88 15.34 1.17
C THR A 103 -8.38 14.05 1.80
N PRO A 104 -7.52 14.13 2.83
CA PRO A 104 -7.35 13.00 3.72
C PRO A 104 -8.64 12.91 4.53
N THR A 105 -9.58 12.06 4.12
CA THR A 105 -10.65 11.59 5.02
C THR A 105 -10.03 10.61 6.02
N PHE A 106 -9.04 11.09 6.78
CA PHE A 106 -8.51 10.42 7.93
C PHE A 106 -9.53 10.64 9.04
N VAL A 107 -10.48 9.71 9.16
CA VAL A 107 -11.15 9.51 10.44
C VAL A 107 -10.06 9.04 11.38
N ALA A 108 -9.47 9.99 12.10
CA ALA A 108 -8.65 9.70 13.27
C ALA A 108 -9.53 8.85 14.19
N ALA A 109 -9.30 7.55 14.18
CA ALA A 109 -9.85 6.66 15.19
C ALA A 109 -9.22 7.06 16.52
N THR A 110 -9.94 7.93 17.23
CA THR A 110 -10.18 7.82 18.66
C THR A 110 -8.93 7.61 19.52
N LEU A 111 -8.11 8.65 19.67
CA LEU A 111 -7.40 8.86 20.93
C LEU A 111 -8.32 9.63 21.87
N THR A 112 -9.37 8.96 22.35
CA THR A 112 -10.07 9.40 23.56
C THR A 112 -9.11 9.22 24.73
N ARG A 113 -8.26 10.22 24.98
CA ARG A 113 -7.75 10.44 26.33
C ARG A 113 -8.94 10.84 27.18
N LEU A 114 -9.52 9.85 27.87
CA LEU A 114 -10.36 10.05 29.03
C LEU A 114 -9.68 11.08 29.95
N PRO A 115 -10.30 12.23 30.26
CA PRO A 115 -9.91 12.97 31.44
C PRO A 115 -10.27 12.09 32.65
N SER A 116 -9.25 11.64 33.38
CA SER A 116 -9.42 11.03 34.69
C SER A 116 -10.25 11.96 35.57
N ALA A 117 -11.35 11.43 36.09
CA ALA A 117 -12.16 12.12 37.08
C ALA A 117 -11.30 12.61 38.24
N ARG A 118 -11.39 13.91 38.55
CA ARG A 118 -11.33 14.40 39.93
C ARG A 118 -12.45 15.40 40.11
N HIS A 119 -13.55 14.87 40.62
CA HIS A 119 -14.57 15.62 41.33
C HIS A 119 -14.09 15.71 42.78
N SER A 120 -13.89 16.91 43.31
CA SER A 120 -13.97 17.24 44.74
C SER A 120 -13.93 18.76 44.87
N ASP A 121 -15.10 19.38 44.96
CA ASP A 121 -15.43 20.28 46.08
C ASP A 121 -16.89 19.99 46.48
#